data_AF-A0A957VEV3-F1
#
_entry.id   AF-A0A957VEV3-F1
#
_cell.length_a   1.000
_cell.length_b   1.000
_cell.length_c   1.000
_cell.angle_alpha   90.00
_cell.angle_beta   90.00
_cell.angle_gamma   90.00
#
_symmetry.space_group_name_H-M   'P 1'
#
loop_
_entity.id
_entity.type
_entity.pdbx_description
1 polymer ?
#
loop_
_entity_poly.entity_id
_entity_poly.type
_entity_poly.pdbx_seq_one_letter_code
_entity_poly.pdbx_strand_id
1 'polypeptide(L)'
;YSAEVAGEAIAYNVTAYPYFFVDSDGDGEASEAEAEFANRFVSWTPRLVKAAYNYQTSLKDPGAYAHGGKYIIQLLHDSIVDLNSAVSTPVDITDARRIDHGHFAGSEEAFRHWYADGEVPATCSKCHSAGGLPTFIKNDATIAEPISNGLQCSTCHNDLNEFSIFEVTEVEFPSGEVVESSDGPMGLCLQCHQGRTSKMTVDNAIEGMDDDVVSEDLSFVNIHYFAAGATLFGTEAKGAYEFDDQEYIGRFDHVRAADTCTECHSTHELTVEVEGCAECHDGVETKEDLRAIREAEDDFDGDGNVTEGLAEEIDTMRDALYTALQAYGTEVAGTGIVYNPQRHPYFFIDANGNGEVDAGDTERFNAWTPRLLRAAYNYQYSTKDPGAYTHNGLYIIQVLYDTLEDIGQEVTVDTENMVRP
;
A
#
# COMPACT_ATOMS: atom_id res chain seq x y z
N TYR A 1 11.54 -31.81 -7.14
CA TYR A 1 10.28 -32.46 -6.68
C TYR A 1 10.16 -33.92 -7.10
N SER A 2 10.10 -34.27 -8.39
CA SER A 2 9.81 -35.64 -8.83
C SER A 2 10.82 -36.66 -8.29
N ALA A 3 12.12 -36.40 -8.41
CA ALA A 3 13.16 -37.26 -7.86
C ALA A 3 13.07 -37.44 -6.33
N GLU A 4 12.89 -36.33 -5.60
CA GLU A 4 12.88 -36.31 -4.14
C GLU A 4 11.60 -36.91 -3.52
N VAL A 5 10.43 -36.56 -4.07
CA VAL A 5 9.13 -36.88 -3.48
C VAL A 5 8.44 -38.03 -4.19
N ALA A 6 8.53 -38.07 -5.52
CA ALA A 6 7.90 -39.11 -6.33
C ALA A 6 8.81 -40.34 -6.55
N GLY A 7 10.11 -40.21 -6.27
CA GLY A 7 11.10 -41.29 -6.34
C GLY A 7 11.72 -41.52 -7.72
N GLU A 8 11.31 -40.76 -8.73
CA GLU A 8 11.83 -40.84 -10.11
C GLU A 8 11.99 -39.42 -10.68
N ALA A 9 13.13 -39.14 -11.31
CA ALA A 9 13.32 -37.88 -12.02
C ALA A 9 12.44 -37.84 -13.29
N ILE A 10 12.00 -36.64 -13.67
CA ILE A 10 11.05 -36.45 -14.76
C ILE A 10 11.69 -35.56 -15.83
N ALA A 11 11.55 -35.95 -17.09
CA ALA A 11 11.94 -35.15 -18.24
C ALA A 11 10.73 -34.89 -19.15
N TYR A 12 10.75 -33.76 -19.87
CA TYR A 12 9.69 -33.36 -20.79
C TYR A 12 10.18 -33.30 -22.23
N ASN A 13 9.38 -33.83 -23.16
CA ASN A 13 9.60 -33.70 -24.60
C ASN A 13 8.33 -33.20 -25.29
N VAL A 14 8.40 -32.04 -25.95
CA VAL A 14 7.24 -31.42 -26.60
C VAL A 14 6.74 -32.19 -27.84
N THR A 15 7.61 -33.00 -28.44
CA THR A 15 7.37 -33.71 -29.72
C THR A 15 7.06 -35.20 -29.58
N ALA A 16 7.35 -35.80 -28.43
CA ALA A 16 7.15 -37.23 -28.18
C ALA A 16 5.94 -37.49 -27.28
N TYR A 17 5.18 -38.56 -27.53
CA TYR A 17 4.05 -38.98 -26.70
C TYR A 17 4.50 -40.03 -25.67
N PRO A 18 4.16 -39.91 -24.36
CA PRO A 18 3.15 -39.03 -23.77
C PRO A 18 3.69 -37.74 -23.12
N TYR A 19 4.75 -37.15 -23.69
CA TYR A 19 5.39 -35.89 -23.30
C TYR A 19 6.24 -35.91 -22.03
N PHE A 20 5.90 -36.74 -21.04
CA PHE A 20 6.68 -36.88 -19.81
C PHE A 20 7.29 -38.28 -19.70
N PHE A 21 8.59 -38.34 -19.47
CA PHE A 21 9.40 -39.57 -19.43
C PHE A 21 10.21 -39.62 -18.12
N VAL A 22 10.67 -40.81 -17.76
CA VAL A 22 11.64 -40.96 -16.67
C VAL A 22 12.99 -40.45 -17.17
N ASP A 23 13.53 -39.47 -16.46
CA ASP A 23 14.90 -38.97 -16.64
C ASP A 23 15.85 -39.97 -16.00
N SER A 24 16.44 -40.82 -16.82
CA SER A 24 17.16 -42.02 -16.39
C SER A 24 18.63 -41.77 -16.13
N ASP A 25 19.22 -40.76 -16.77
CA ASP A 25 20.61 -40.33 -16.56
C ASP A 25 20.73 -39.10 -15.66
N GLY A 26 19.62 -38.43 -15.37
CA GLY A 26 19.52 -37.33 -14.40
C GLY A 26 19.98 -35.99 -14.95
N ASP A 27 19.99 -35.81 -16.27
CA ASP A 27 20.41 -34.57 -16.92
C ASP A 27 19.29 -33.51 -17.05
N GLY A 28 18.04 -33.91 -16.77
CA GLY A 28 16.86 -33.05 -16.81
C GLY A 28 16.25 -32.88 -18.21
N GLU A 29 16.78 -33.53 -19.23
CA GLU A 29 16.30 -33.50 -20.61
C GLU A 29 15.70 -34.86 -21.00
N ALA A 30 14.81 -34.87 -22.00
CA ALA A 30 14.25 -36.10 -22.54
C ALA A 30 14.96 -36.41 -23.86
N SER A 31 16.09 -37.12 -23.77
CA SER A 31 16.87 -37.54 -24.93
C SER A 31 16.05 -38.44 -25.88
N GLU A 32 16.50 -38.64 -27.12
CA GLU A 32 15.84 -39.58 -28.05
C GLU A 32 15.77 -41.00 -27.48
N ALA A 33 16.73 -41.41 -26.65
CA ALA A 33 16.74 -42.72 -26.01
C ALA A 33 15.70 -42.85 -24.88
N GLU A 34 15.36 -41.74 -24.23
CA GLU A 34 14.40 -41.70 -23.12
C GLU A 34 12.99 -41.34 -23.55
N ALA A 35 12.82 -40.63 -24.66
CA ALA A 35 11.55 -40.20 -25.24
C ALA A 35 10.77 -41.35 -25.92
N GLU A 36 10.86 -42.55 -25.36
CA GLU A 36 10.21 -43.78 -25.81
C GLU A 36 9.00 -44.10 -24.93
N PHE A 37 7.89 -44.57 -25.52
CA PHE A 37 6.65 -44.84 -24.77
C PHE A 37 6.83 -45.86 -23.62
N ALA A 38 7.79 -46.77 -23.76
CA ALA A 38 8.16 -47.73 -22.72
C ALA A 38 8.73 -47.04 -21.46
N ASN A 39 9.37 -45.87 -21.62
CA ASN A 39 9.98 -45.06 -20.57
C ASN A 39 9.07 -43.90 -20.10
N ARG A 40 7.76 -43.95 -20.42
CA ARG A 40 6.80 -42.93 -19.96
C ARG A 40 6.84 -42.78 -18.44
N PHE A 41 6.69 -41.55 -17.96
CA PHE A 41 6.62 -41.27 -16.53
C PHE A 41 5.31 -41.79 -15.93
N VAL A 42 5.39 -42.58 -14.85
CA VAL A 42 4.22 -43.19 -14.19
C VAL A 42 4.08 -42.85 -12.70
N SER A 43 5.13 -42.33 -12.07
CA SER A 43 5.19 -42.01 -10.65
C SER A 43 4.53 -40.67 -10.31
N TRP A 44 3.27 -40.51 -10.70
CA TRP A 44 2.52 -39.26 -10.51
C TRP A 44 2.00 -39.12 -9.07
N THR A 45 2.34 -38.01 -8.41
CA THR A 45 1.61 -37.55 -7.22
C THR A 45 0.47 -36.61 -7.62
N PRO A 46 -0.58 -36.44 -6.79
CA PRO A 46 -1.63 -35.46 -7.05
C PRO A 46 -1.12 -34.01 -7.18
N ARG A 47 0.04 -33.69 -6.60
CA ARG A 47 0.69 -32.39 -6.71
C ARG A 47 1.42 -32.25 -8.05
N LEU A 48 2.22 -33.26 -8.38
CA LEU A 48 3.02 -33.29 -9.60
C LEU A 48 2.15 -33.29 -10.87
N VAL A 49 1.02 -34.01 -10.87
CA VAL A 49 0.14 -34.03 -12.04
C VAL A 49 -0.48 -32.66 -12.34
N LYS A 50 -0.80 -31.86 -11.31
CA LYS A 50 -1.31 -30.49 -11.49
C LYS A 50 -0.24 -29.58 -12.09
N ALA A 51 0.96 -29.60 -11.52
CA ALA A 51 2.08 -28.80 -12.00
C ALA A 51 2.49 -29.18 -13.43
N ALA A 52 2.57 -30.47 -13.74
CA ALA A 52 2.88 -30.96 -15.08
C ALA A 52 1.80 -30.59 -16.11
N TYR A 53 0.52 -30.62 -15.73
CA TYR A 53 -0.57 -30.15 -16.59
C TYR A 53 -0.45 -28.66 -16.90
N ASN A 54 -0.17 -27.83 -15.90
CA ASN A 54 0.03 -26.38 -16.07
C ASN A 54 1.28 -26.07 -16.91
N TYR A 55 2.38 -26.79 -16.68
CA TYR A 55 3.59 -26.70 -17.49
C TYR A 55 3.35 -27.08 -18.94
N GLN A 56 2.59 -28.16 -19.19
CA GLN A 56 2.23 -28.51 -20.56
C GLN A 56 1.31 -27.44 -21.19
N THR A 57 0.35 -26.91 -20.44
CA THR A 57 -0.57 -25.86 -20.91
C THR A 57 0.19 -24.61 -21.36
N SER A 58 1.20 -24.17 -20.61
CA SER A 58 2.01 -23.00 -20.96
C SER A 58 2.75 -23.14 -22.29
N LEU A 59 3.07 -24.38 -22.69
CA LEU A 59 3.80 -24.68 -23.93
C LEU A 59 2.90 -24.96 -25.13
N LYS A 60 1.61 -25.25 -24.92
CA LYS A 60 0.69 -25.65 -26.01
C LYS A 60 0.03 -24.48 -26.73
N ASP A 61 0.12 -23.27 -26.20
CA ASP A 61 -0.24 -22.04 -26.90
C ASP A 61 1.03 -21.21 -27.19
N PRO A 62 1.59 -21.30 -28.41
CA PRO A 62 2.74 -20.48 -28.80
C PRO A 62 2.48 -18.97 -28.72
N GLY A 63 1.22 -18.54 -28.77
CA GLY A 63 0.79 -17.15 -28.65
C GLY A 63 0.35 -16.77 -27.24
N ALA A 64 0.59 -17.61 -26.23
CA ALA A 64 0.10 -17.37 -24.86
C ALA A 64 0.57 -16.04 -24.30
N TYR A 65 1.79 -15.61 -24.66
CA TYR A 65 2.34 -14.32 -24.26
C TYR A 65 1.46 -13.12 -24.68
N ALA A 66 0.68 -13.25 -25.76
CA ALA A 66 -0.23 -12.22 -26.25
C ALA A 66 -1.69 -12.43 -25.82
N HIS A 67 -2.16 -13.67 -25.74
CA HIS A 67 -3.57 -13.99 -25.50
C HIS A 67 -3.94 -14.24 -24.03
N GLY A 68 -2.96 -14.30 -23.13
CA GLY A 68 -3.19 -14.62 -21.73
C GLY A 68 -1.93 -14.83 -20.90
N GLY A 69 -0.86 -14.09 -21.19
CA GLY A 69 0.46 -14.32 -20.58
C GLY A 69 0.41 -14.30 -19.06
N LYS A 70 -0.37 -13.37 -18.48
CA LYS A 70 -0.60 -13.26 -17.04
C LYS A 70 -1.21 -14.52 -16.43
N TYR A 71 -2.20 -15.11 -17.10
CA TYR A 71 -2.82 -16.35 -16.65
C TYR A 71 -1.80 -17.50 -16.65
N ILE A 72 -0.95 -17.59 -17.68
CA ILE A 72 0.12 -18.60 -17.72
C ILE A 72 1.15 -18.37 -16.61
N ILE A 73 1.56 -17.14 -16.35
CA ILE A 73 2.46 -16.80 -15.24
C ILE A 73 1.87 -17.25 -13.91
N GLN A 74 0.59 -16.97 -13.65
CA GLN A 74 -0.09 -17.41 -12.43
C GLN A 74 -0.11 -18.92 -12.28
N LEU A 75 -0.45 -19.66 -13.34
CA LEU A 75 -0.44 -21.13 -13.32
C LEU A 75 0.96 -21.69 -13.00
N LEU A 76 2.00 -21.14 -13.61
CA LEU A 76 3.38 -21.59 -13.39
C LEU A 76 3.87 -21.23 -11.99
N HIS A 77 3.62 -19.99 -11.56
CA HIS A 77 3.97 -19.51 -10.22
C HIS A 77 3.30 -20.36 -9.14
N ASP A 78 1.99 -20.56 -9.22
CA ASP A 78 1.22 -21.36 -8.24
C ASP A 78 1.68 -22.82 -8.25
N SER A 79 2.06 -23.35 -9.41
CA SER A 79 2.65 -24.70 -9.50
C SER A 79 4.00 -24.78 -8.79
N ILE A 80 4.86 -23.78 -8.93
CA ILE A 80 6.16 -23.74 -8.25
C ILE A 80 5.96 -23.61 -6.73
N VAL A 81 5.08 -22.72 -6.26
CA VAL A 81 4.76 -22.56 -4.84
C VAL A 81 4.24 -23.85 -4.23
N ASP A 82 3.30 -24.53 -4.91
CA ASP A 82 2.74 -25.80 -4.46
C ASP A 82 3.85 -26.85 -4.35
N LEU A 83 4.72 -27.00 -5.36
CA LEU A 83 5.83 -27.96 -5.31
C LEU A 83 6.89 -27.61 -4.25
N ASN A 84 7.21 -26.31 -4.08
CA ASN A 84 8.17 -25.80 -3.11
C ASN A 84 7.81 -26.17 -1.67
N SER A 85 6.53 -26.33 -1.35
CA SER A 85 6.06 -26.70 -0.02
C SER A 85 6.45 -28.13 0.41
N ALA A 86 7.07 -28.92 -0.46
CA ALA A 86 7.31 -30.35 -0.25
C ALA A 86 8.70 -30.82 -0.69
N VAL A 87 9.59 -29.90 -1.04
CA VAL A 87 11.00 -30.19 -1.36
C VAL A 87 11.91 -29.59 -0.30
N SER A 88 13.04 -30.22 -0.06
CA SER A 88 14.06 -29.75 0.88
C SER A 88 14.85 -28.55 0.38
N THR A 89 14.91 -28.34 -0.93
CA THR A 89 15.51 -27.15 -1.57
C THR A 89 14.48 -26.54 -2.52
N PRO A 90 13.71 -25.54 -2.07
CA PRO A 90 12.77 -24.81 -2.91
C PRO A 90 13.45 -24.13 -4.11
N VAL A 91 12.72 -24.04 -5.22
CA VAL A 91 13.10 -23.16 -6.34
C VAL A 91 12.99 -21.71 -5.86
N ASP A 92 14.05 -20.93 -6.03
CA ASP A 92 14.03 -19.51 -5.72
C ASP A 92 13.11 -18.77 -6.70
N ILE A 93 12.09 -18.13 -6.14
CA ILE A 93 11.11 -17.32 -6.87
C ILE A 93 10.94 -15.96 -6.20
N THR A 94 11.91 -15.52 -5.40
CA THR A 94 11.88 -14.22 -4.69
C THR A 94 11.69 -13.03 -5.64
N ASP A 95 12.25 -13.11 -6.85
CA ASP A 95 12.09 -12.10 -7.90
C ASP A 95 10.95 -12.40 -8.89
N ALA A 96 10.34 -13.58 -8.82
CA ALA A 96 9.18 -13.89 -9.64
C ALA A 96 7.97 -13.08 -9.15
N ARG A 97 7.11 -12.68 -10.09
CA ARG A 97 5.88 -11.94 -9.78
C ARG A 97 4.68 -12.69 -10.31
N ARG A 98 3.75 -13.00 -9.41
CA ARG A 98 2.47 -13.64 -9.74
C ARG A 98 1.44 -12.63 -10.28
N ILE A 99 1.49 -11.41 -9.76
CA ILE A 99 0.53 -10.33 -9.98
C ILE A 99 1.30 -9.12 -10.49
N ASP A 100 0.67 -8.29 -11.31
CA ASP A 100 1.27 -7.05 -11.80
C ASP A 100 1.49 -6.03 -10.67
N HIS A 101 2.25 -5.00 -10.98
CA HIS A 101 2.54 -3.92 -10.05
C HIS A 101 1.33 -2.99 -9.88
N GLY A 102 1.01 -2.68 -8.61
CA GLY A 102 0.11 -1.59 -8.19
C GLY A 102 -1.07 -1.30 -9.12
N HIS A 103 -1.01 -0.19 -9.85
CA HIS A 103 -2.08 0.29 -10.72
C HIS A 103 -2.51 -0.71 -11.80
N PHE A 104 -1.63 -1.62 -12.22
CA PHE A 104 -1.93 -2.63 -13.25
C PHE A 104 -2.37 -3.97 -12.66
N ALA A 105 -2.39 -4.09 -11.32
CA ALA A 105 -2.77 -5.26 -10.55
C ALA A 105 -4.29 -5.45 -10.54
N GLY A 106 -4.88 -5.61 -11.73
CA GLY A 106 -6.32 -5.66 -11.90
C GLY A 106 -7.02 -6.81 -11.20
N SER A 107 -6.32 -7.81 -10.65
CA SER A 107 -6.91 -8.86 -9.79
C SER A 107 -7.16 -8.41 -8.36
N GLU A 108 -6.55 -7.30 -7.93
CA GLU A 108 -6.54 -6.87 -6.53
C GLU A 108 -7.81 -6.11 -6.15
N GLU A 109 -8.05 -6.04 -4.84
CA GLU A 109 -9.24 -5.45 -4.24
C GLU A 109 -9.52 -4.03 -4.75
N ALA A 110 -8.47 -3.24 -4.95
CA ALA A 110 -8.55 -1.88 -5.47
C ALA A 110 -9.30 -1.78 -6.83
N PHE A 111 -9.37 -2.85 -7.62
CA PHE A 111 -10.09 -2.84 -8.91
C PHE A 111 -11.26 -3.83 -8.95
N ARG A 112 -11.39 -4.70 -7.94
CA ARG A 112 -12.38 -5.79 -7.92
C ARG A 112 -13.49 -5.63 -6.89
N HIS A 113 -13.36 -4.67 -5.97
CA HIS A 113 -14.35 -4.40 -4.92
C HIS A 113 -15.80 -4.36 -5.45
N TRP A 114 -16.02 -3.69 -6.58
CA TRP A 114 -17.36 -3.43 -7.12
C TRP A 114 -17.91 -4.50 -8.08
N TYR A 115 -17.34 -5.71 -8.13
CA TYR A 115 -17.83 -6.76 -9.03
C TYR A 115 -19.31 -7.10 -8.84
N ALA A 116 -19.78 -7.10 -7.60
CA ALA A 116 -21.17 -7.36 -7.28
C ALA A 116 -22.09 -6.21 -7.75
N ASP A 117 -21.57 -4.99 -7.77
CA ASP A 117 -22.29 -3.78 -8.17
C ASP A 117 -22.31 -3.59 -9.69
N GLY A 118 -21.33 -4.16 -10.39
CA GLY A 118 -21.23 -4.19 -11.85
C GLY A 118 -20.54 -2.97 -12.48
N GLU A 119 -20.29 -1.91 -11.71
CA GLU A 119 -19.59 -0.70 -12.11
C GLU A 119 -18.84 -0.07 -10.93
N VAL A 120 -17.79 0.68 -11.21
CA VAL A 120 -17.11 1.49 -10.19
C VAL A 120 -17.92 2.78 -10.01
N PRO A 121 -18.42 3.09 -8.79
CA PRO A 121 -19.27 4.25 -8.56
C PRO A 121 -18.50 5.54 -8.75
N ALA A 122 -19.23 6.63 -9.04
CA ALA A 122 -18.65 7.95 -9.34
C ALA A 122 -17.64 8.44 -8.29
N THR A 123 -17.88 8.21 -7.00
CA THR A 123 -16.99 8.67 -5.93
C THR A 123 -15.67 7.88 -5.84
N CYS A 124 -15.55 6.78 -6.58
CA CYS A 124 -14.37 5.90 -6.60
C CYS A 124 -13.73 5.81 -7.99
N SER A 125 -14.47 6.14 -9.05
CA SER A 125 -14.06 5.88 -10.43
C SER A 125 -12.79 6.62 -10.84
N LYS A 126 -12.54 7.84 -10.32
CA LYS A 126 -11.34 8.64 -10.65
C LYS A 126 -10.05 7.82 -10.53
N CYS A 127 -9.92 7.03 -9.47
CA CYS A 127 -8.69 6.32 -9.13
C CYS A 127 -8.78 4.80 -9.27
N HIS A 128 -9.99 4.26 -9.47
CA HIS A 128 -10.22 2.81 -9.50
C HIS A 128 -10.82 2.31 -10.82
N SER A 129 -10.79 3.13 -11.87
CA SER A 129 -11.23 2.75 -13.21
C SER A 129 -10.29 3.31 -14.28
N ALA A 130 -10.31 2.68 -15.46
CA ALA A 130 -9.47 3.12 -16.58
C ALA A 130 -9.87 4.51 -17.13
N GLY A 131 -11.17 4.83 -17.13
CA GLY A 131 -11.73 6.06 -17.72
C GLY A 131 -11.94 7.20 -16.74
N GLY A 132 -11.93 6.94 -15.42
CA GLY A 132 -12.33 7.92 -14.42
C GLY A 132 -11.45 9.16 -14.38
N LEU A 133 -10.12 9.02 -14.36
CA LEU A 133 -9.21 10.17 -14.38
C LEU A 133 -9.33 11.01 -15.67
N PRO A 134 -9.32 10.42 -16.89
CA PRO A 134 -9.60 11.16 -18.12
C PRO A 134 -10.95 11.89 -18.12
N THR A 135 -11.99 11.26 -17.59
CA THR A 135 -13.32 11.88 -17.46
C THR A 135 -13.28 13.07 -16.49
N PHE A 136 -12.57 12.93 -15.37
CA PHE A 136 -12.36 14.02 -14.41
C PHE A 136 -11.59 15.18 -15.02
N ILE A 137 -10.42 14.94 -15.62
CA ILE A 137 -9.60 16.00 -16.23
C ILE A 137 -10.38 16.78 -17.30
N LYS A 138 -11.23 16.09 -18.07
CA LYS A 138 -11.99 16.72 -19.16
C LYS A 138 -13.20 17.52 -18.67
N ASN A 139 -13.88 17.06 -17.62
CA ASN A 139 -15.21 17.56 -17.26
C ASN A 139 -15.30 18.13 -15.84
N ASP A 140 -14.22 18.06 -15.07
CA ASP A 140 -14.17 18.40 -13.64
C ASP A 140 -15.27 17.69 -12.82
N ALA A 141 -15.52 16.43 -13.19
CA ALA A 141 -16.59 15.63 -12.62
C ALA A 141 -16.25 14.14 -12.69
N THR A 142 -16.68 13.40 -11.68
CA THR A 142 -16.63 11.94 -11.68
C THR A 142 -18.01 11.35 -11.94
N ILE A 143 -18.05 10.26 -12.70
CA ILE A 143 -19.27 9.47 -12.97
C ILE A 143 -18.96 8.00 -12.77
N ALA A 144 -19.98 7.16 -12.67
CA ALA A 144 -19.77 5.72 -12.63
C ALA A 144 -19.08 5.25 -13.92
N GLU A 145 -18.13 4.32 -13.78
CA GLU A 145 -17.30 3.82 -14.87
C GLU A 145 -17.31 2.28 -14.89
N PRO A 146 -17.14 1.64 -16.05
CA PRO A 146 -16.99 0.19 -16.12
C PRO A 146 -15.80 -0.31 -15.29
N ILE A 147 -15.97 -1.49 -14.69
CA ILE A 147 -14.87 -2.18 -14.01
C ILE A 147 -13.77 -2.49 -15.03
N SER A 148 -12.55 -2.05 -14.73
CA SER A 148 -11.36 -2.31 -15.54
C SER A 148 -10.43 -3.33 -14.88
N ASN A 149 -9.48 -3.86 -15.64
CA ASN A 149 -8.43 -4.73 -15.12
C ASN A 149 -7.21 -3.90 -14.70
N GLY A 150 -7.38 -3.08 -13.66
CA GLY A 150 -6.42 -2.05 -13.28
C GLY A 150 -6.67 -0.72 -14.00
N LEU A 151 -5.80 0.26 -13.75
CA LEU A 151 -5.64 1.42 -14.62
C LEU A 151 -5.06 0.97 -15.97
N GLN A 152 -5.28 1.79 -17.00
CA GLN A 152 -4.80 1.52 -18.35
C GLN A 152 -3.82 2.60 -18.80
N CYS A 153 -3.10 2.35 -19.89
CA CYS A 153 -2.21 3.35 -20.50
C CYS A 153 -2.96 4.66 -20.74
N SER A 154 -4.21 4.57 -21.22
CA SER A 154 -5.08 5.72 -21.49
C SER A 154 -5.57 6.46 -20.25
N THR A 155 -5.33 5.93 -19.04
CA THR A 155 -5.65 6.64 -17.80
C THR A 155 -4.72 7.84 -17.61
N CYS A 156 -3.44 7.69 -17.95
CA CYS A 156 -2.42 8.74 -17.82
C CYS A 156 -2.02 9.36 -19.16
N HIS A 157 -2.07 8.58 -20.25
CA HIS A 157 -1.71 9.03 -21.59
C HIS A 157 -2.93 9.49 -22.40
N ASN A 158 -2.82 10.67 -22.99
CA ASN A 158 -3.86 11.22 -23.87
C ASN A 158 -3.67 10.80 -25.35
N ASP A 159 -2.49 10.30 -25.71
CA ASP A 159 -2.20 9.68 -27.01
C ASP A 159 -1.30 8.45 -26.81
N LEU A 160 -1.72 7.29 -27.32
CA LEU A 160 -0.97 6.02 -27.19
C LEU A 160 -0.04 5.72 -28.38
N ASN A 161 -0.03 6.57 -29.41
CA ASN A 161 0.97 6.52 -30.48
C ASN A 161 2.15 7.43 -30.15
N GLU A 162 1.87 8.62 -29.61
CA GLU A 162 2.89 9.60 -29.21
C GLU A 162 3.33 9.42 -27.74
N PHE A 163 2.56 8.69 -26.95
CA PHE A 163 2.76 8.51 -25.50
C PHE A 163 2.77 9.82 -24.71
N SER A 164 2.11 10.87 -25.23
CA SER A 164 1.88 12.10 -24.47
C SER A 164 0.92 11.87 -23.30
N ILE A 165 1.09 12.63 -22.23
CA ILE A 165 0.29 12.56 -21.00
C ILE A 165 -0.74 13.68 -20.94
N PHE A 166 -1.77 13.51 -20.14
CA PHE A 166 -2.67 14.62 -19.80
C PHE A 166 -1.90 15.69 -19.01
N GLU A 167 -2.10 16.95 -19.39
CA GLU A 167 -1.49 18.09 -18.70
C GLU A 167 -2.38 18.49 -17.52
N VAL A 168 -1.81 18.47 -16.31
CA VAL A 168 -2.47 18.86 -15.07
C VAL A 168 -1.56 19.86 -14.36
N THR A 169 -1.92 21.15 -14.45
CA THR A 169 -1.10 22.25 -13.92
C THR A 169 -1.50 22.68 -12.52
N GLU A 170 -2.70 22.29 -12.06
CA GLU A 170 -3.26 22.65 -10.76
C GLU A 170 -3.98 21.43 -10.18
N VAL A 171 -3.87 21.25 -8.86
CA VAL A 171 -4.55 20.18 -8.14
C VAL A 171 -5.20 20.75 -6.88
N GLU A 172 -6.51 20.54 -6.74
CA GLU A 172 -7.28 20.90 -5.54
C GLU A 172 -7.29 19.74 -4.55
N PHE A 173 -6.75 19.98 -3.36
CA PHE A 173 -6.74 19.04 -2.25
C PHE A 173 -8.11 19.00 -1.55
N PRO A 174 -8.41 17.96 -0.74
CA PRO A 174 -9.65 17.90 0.05
C PRO A 174 -9.85 19.05 1.06
N SER A 175 -8.82 19.86 1.33
CA SER A 175 -8.92 21.11 2.09
C SER A 175 -9.50 22.28 1.28
N GLY A 176 -9.62 22.14 -0.05
CA GLY A 176 -9.96 23.23 -0.96
C GLY A 176 -8.76 24.10 -1.35
N GLU A 177 -7.57 23.83 -0.81
CA GLU A 177 -6.33 24.47 -1.25
C GLU A 177 -5.90 23.92 -2.60
N VAL A 178 -5.37 24.81 -3.45
CA VAL A 178 -4.93 24.49 -4.80
C VAL A 178 -3.42 24.65 -4.87
N VAL A 179 -2.72 23.58 -5.28
CA VAL A 179 -1.29 23.63 -5.54
C VAL A 179 -1.03 23.70 -7.04
N GLU A 180 -0.05 24.51 -7.42
CA GLU A 180 0.47 24.49 -8.79
C GLU A 180 1.40 23.28 -8.96
N SER A 181 1.14 22.49 -9.99
CA SER A 181 2.05 21.44 -10.43
C SER A 181 2.86 21.93 -11.61
N SER A 182 4.13 22.23 -11.37
CA SER A 182 5.07 22.63 -12.42
C SER A 182 5.62 21.43 -13.23
N ASP A 183 5.26 20.21 -12.84
CA ASP A 183 5.65 18.95 -13.45
C ASP A 183 4.42 18.11 -13.85
N GLY A 184 4.30 17.79 -15.13
CA GLY A 184 3.14 17.10 -15.70
C GLY A 184 2.81 15.75 -15.02
N PRO A 185 3.78 14.84 -14.84
CA PRO A 185 3.58 13.59 -14.12
C PRO A 185 3.12 13.77 -12.67
N MET A 186 3.75 14.66 -11.90
CA MET A 186 3.35 14.93 -10.51
C MET A 186 1.88 15.34 -10.43
N GLY A 187 1.42 16.25 -11.30
CA GLY A 187 0.04 16.69 -11.36
C GLY A 187 -0.95 15.53 -11.53
N LEU A 188 -0.61 14.52 -12.34
CA LEU A 188 -1.44 13.32 -12.51
C LEU A 188 -1.45 12.43 -11.26
N CYS A 189 -0.31 12.21 -10.63
CA CYS A 189 -0.21 11.38 -9.42
C CYS A 189 -1.07 11.96 -8.29
N LEU A 190 -1.00 13.27 -8.09
CA LEU A 190 -1.73 13.98 -7.03
C LEU A 190 -3.24 13.90 -7.18
N GLN A 191 -3.77 13.71 -8.40
CA GLN A 191 -5.21 13.51 -8.61
C GLN A 191 -5.79 12.33 -7.81
N CYS A 192 -4.96 11.36 -7.43
CA CYS A 192 -5.37 10.22 -6.63
C CYS A 192 -4.64 10.12 -5.29
N HIS A 193 -3.37 10.47 -5.23
CA HIS A 193 -2.53 10.34 -4.04
C HIS A 193 -2.63 11.52 -3.06
N GLN A 194 -3.80 12.15 -2.96
CA GLN A 194 -4.05 13.31 -2.09
C GLN A 194 -4.90 13.00 -0.85
N GLY A 195 -5.29 11.74 -0.65
CA GLY A 195 -6.33 11.38 0.30
C GLY A 195 -7.72 11.84 -0.16
N ARG A 196 -8.72 11.70 0.72
CA ARG A 196 -10.13 12.06 0.44
C ARG A 196 -10.76 12.98 1.48
N THR A 197 -10.05 13.26 2.56
CA THR A 197 -10.48 14.16 3.63
C THR A 197 -9.30 15.02 4.07
N SER A 198 -9.56 15.98 4.94
CA SER A 198 -8.59 16.97 5.42
C SER A 198 -8.95 17.38 6.85
N LYS A 199 -8.13 18.23 7.48
CA LYS A 199 -8.48 18.94 8.72
C LYS A 199 -9.91 19.51 8.68
N MET A 200 -10.30 20.18 7.60
CA MET A 200 -11.63 20.77 7.46
C MET A 200 -12.75 19.74 7.52
N THR A 201 -12.52 18.51 7.08
CA THR A 201 -13.53 17.44 7.18
C THR A 201 -13.79 17.08 8.64
N VAL A 202 -12.73 17.03 9.45
CA VAL A 202 -12.81 16.75 10.89
C VAL A 202 -13.43 17.93 11.62
N ASP A 203 -12.97 19.16 11.36
CA ASP A 203 -13.53 20.40 11.98
C ASP A 203 -15.04 20.47 11.77
N ASN A 204 -15.52 20.23 10.55
CA ASN A 204 -16.94 20.23 10.23
C ASN A 204 -17.72 19.12 10.96
N ALA A 205 -17.09 17.97 11.22
CA ALA A 205 -17.73 16.86 11.91
C ALA A 205 -17.93 17.15 13.41
N ILE A 206 -17.03 17.91 14.02
CA ILE A 206 -17.00 18.18 15.47
C ILE A 206 -17.54 19.55 15.87
N GLU A 207 -17.97 20.37 14.90
CA GLU A 207 -18.36 21.77 15.14
C GLU A 207 -19.41 21.91 16.25
N GLY A 208 -19.08 22.74 17.25
CA GLY A 208 -19.98 23.05 18.37
C GLY A 208 -20.16 21.92 19.40
N MET A 209 -19.36 20.85 19.32
CA MET A 209 -19.32 19.78 20.30
C MET A 209 -18.31 20.07 21.43
N ASP A 210 -18.52 19.43 22.58
CA ASP A 210 -17.55 19.45 23.69
C ASP A 210 -16.51 18.36 23.45
N ASP A 211 -15.23 18.70 23.64
CA ASP A 211 -14.11 17.87 23.20
C ASP A 211 -14.04 16.48 23.82
N ASP A 212 -14.60 16.35 25.02
CA ASP A 212 -14.47 15.16 25.86
C ASP A 212 -15.83 14.50 26.18
N VAL A 213 -16.87 14.91 25.45
CA VAL A 213 -18.21 14.32 25.54
C VAL A 213 -18.49 13.41 24.34
N VAL A 214 -18.87 12.16 24.63
CA VAL A 214 -19.26 11.20 23.61
C VAL A 214 -20.50 11.67 22.86
N SER A 215 -20.44 11.65 21.54
CA SER A 215 -21.55 12.01 20.65
C SER A 215 -21.94 10.86 19.74
N GLU A 216 -23.24 10.55 19.67
CA GLU A 216 -23.78 9.53 18.76
C GLU A 216 -23.81 9.98 17.29
N ASP A 217 -23.63 11.28 17.05
CA ASP A 217 -23.57 11.86 15.71
C ASP A 217 -22.18 11.71 15.07
N LEU A 218 -21.15 11.37 15.86
CA LEU A 218 -19.78 11.20 15.37
C LEU A 218 -19.53 9.78 14.84
N SER A 219 -18.76 9.73 13.76
CA SER A 219 -18.20 8.50 13.21
C SER A 219 -16.80 8.76 12.69
N PHE A 220 -15.98 7.71 12.64
CA PHE A 220 -14.61 7.83 12.18
C PHE A 220 -14.51 8.46 10.77
N VAL A 221 -13.66 9.48 10.64
CA VAL A 221 -13.33 10.13 9.36
C VAL A 221 -12.09 9.44 8.79
N ASN A 222 -12.18 8.90 7.58
CA ASN A 222 -11.10 8.15 6.94
C ASN A 222 -10.39 8.99 5.88
N ILE A 223 -9.08 9.22 6.06
CA ILE A 223 -8.22 9.93 5.08
C ILE A 223 -8.19 9.25 3.70
N HIS A 224 -8.47 7.95 3.66
CA HIS A 224 -8.26 7.09 2.50
C HIS A 224 -6.76 6.89 2.17
N TYR A 225 -6.46 5.81 1.45
CA TYR A 225 -5.09 5.27 1.35
C TYR A 225 -4.14 6.13 0.51
N PHE A 226 -2.84 6.04 0.80
CA PHE A 226 -1.74 6.61 0.02
C PHE A 226 -1.87 8.12 -0.22
N ALA A 227 -2.13 8.88 0.85
CA ALA A 227 -2.21 10.35 0.83
C ALA A 227 -0.83 11.03 0.75
N ALA A 228 0.12 10.43 0.02
CA ALA A 228 1.50 10.88 -0.08
C ALA A 228 1.65 12.33 -0.57
N GLY A 229 0.78 12.76 -1.49
CA GLY A 229 0.70 14.16 -1.91
C GLY A 229 0.32 15.09 -0.77
N ALA A 230 -0.67 14.72 0.05
CA ALA A 230 -1.05 15.57 1.17
C ALA A 230 0.05 15.61 2.25
N THR A 231 0.81 14.51 2.43
CA THR A 231 2.01 14.50 3.28
C THR A 231 3.09 15.41 2.72
N LEU A 232 3.45 15.25 1.44
CA LEU A 232 4.49 16.04 0.77
C LEU A 232 4.24 17.54 0.92
N PHE A 233 3.00 18.00 0.73
CA PHE A 233 2.63 19.41 0.81
C PHE A 233 2.33 19.91 2.24
N GLY A 234 2.27 19.03 3.24
CA GLY A 234 2.11 19.42 4.65
C GLY A 234 0.96 20.40 4.88
N THR A 235 1.24 21.54 5.55
CA THR A 235 0.24 22.57 5.86
C THR A 235 -0.39 23.28 4.67
N GLU A 236 0.18 23.15 3.47
CA GLU A 236 -0.43 23.67 2.24
C GLU A 236 -1.60 22.77 1.80
N ALA A 237 -1.51 21.46 2.04
CA ALA A 237 -2.60 20.52 1.75
C ALA A 237 -3.54 20.31 2.93
N LYS A 238 -3.06 20.48 4.18
CA LYS A 238 -3.82 20.23 5.43
C LYS A 238 -4.48 18.85 5.46
N GLY A 239 -3.73 17.85 5.00
CA GLY A 239 -4.19 16.47 4.92
C GLY A 239 -4.40 15.88 6.32
N ALA A 240 -3.40 16.02 7.19
CA ALA A 240 -3.52 15.68 8.60
C ALA A 240 -4.37 16.71 9.35
N TYR A 241 -4.78 16.36 10.57
CA TYR A 241 -5.42 17.31 11.48
C TYR A 241 -4.35 18.14 12.18
N GLU A 242 -4.32 19.42 11.85
CA GLU A 242 -3.47 20.45 12.47
C GLU A 242 -4.22 21.16 13.61
N PHE A 243 -3.50 21.46 14.69
CA PHE A 243 -4.04 22.22 15.82
C PHE A 243 -3.84 23.72 15.61
N ASP A 244 -4.89 24.52 15.83
CA ASP A 244 -4.95 25.92 15.38
C ASP A 244 -3.90 26.85 16.03
N ASP A 245 -3.40 26.51 17.22
CA ASP A 245 -2.38 27.28 17.93
C ASP A 245 -0.93 26.88 17.57
N GLN A 246 -0.76 25.95 16.63
CA GLN A 246 0.54 25.41 16.22
C GLN A 246 0.91 25.82 14.80
N GLU A 247 2.21 25.98 14.55
CA GLU A 247 2.77 26.16 13.20
C GLU A 247 3.27 24.81 12.68
N TYR A 248 2.96 24.50 11.42
CA TYR A 248 3.30 23.25 10.76
C TYR A 248 4.16 23.47 9.53
N ILE A 249 5.05 22.52 9.27
CA ILE A 249 5.87 22.48 8.05
C ILE A 249 4.95 22.36 6.81
N GLY A 250 5.27 23.15 5.79
CA GLY A 250 4.60 23.15 4.49
C GLY A 250 5.16 22.07 3.57
N ARG A 251 5.25 22.37 2.27
CA ARG A 251 5.86 21.45 1.32
C ARG A 251 7.28 21.09 1.71
N PHE A 252 7.56 19.80 1.73
CA PHE A 252 8.93 19.31 1.81
C PHE A 252 9.60 19.49 0.46
N ASP A 253 10.60 20.36 0.42
CA ASP A 253 11.47 20.57 -0.74
C ASP A 253 12.75 19.76 -0.54
N HIS A 254 12.90 18.66 -1.27
CA HIS A 254 14.16 17.90 -1.27
C HIS A 254 15.19 18.62 -2.18
N VAL A 255 16.29 17.96 -2.54
CA VAL A 255 17.19 18.51 -3.57
C VAL A 255 16.47 18.59 -4.93
N ARG A 256 16.76 19.63 -5.72
CA ARG A 256 16.13 19.87 -7.04
C ARG A 256 16.17 18.68 -8.00
N ALA A 257 17.12 17.77 -7.85
CA ALA A 257 17.23 16.57 -8.69
C ALA A 257 16.27 15.44 -8.29
N ALA A 258 15.57 15.57 -7.16
CA ALA A 258 14.71 14.57 -6.54
C ALA A 258 13.57 15.25 -5.75
N ASP A 259 12.83 16.16 -6.39
CA ASP A 259 11.77 16.99 -5.79
C ASP A 259 10.36 16.68 -6.35
N THR A 260 10.25 15.72 -7.26
CA THR A 260 8.99 15.25 -7.85
C THR A 260 8.81 13.75 -7.67
N CYS A 261 7.56 13.28 -7.78
CA CYS A 261 7.24 11.86 -7.58
C CYS A 261 8.05 10.93 -8.50
N THR A 262 8.22 11.29 -9.77
CA THR A 262 8.87 10.44 -10.77
C THR A 262 10.40 10.49 -10.76
N GLU A 263 11.00 11.41 -10.00
CA GLU A 263 12.45 11.42 -9.79
C GLU A 263 12.87 10.36 -8.76
N CYS A 264 11.96 9.95 -7.86
CA CYS A 264 12.18 8.89 -6.88
C CYS A 264 11.46 7.57 -7.22
N HIS A 265 10.34 7.63 -7.94
CA HIS A 265 9.51 6.46 -8.25
C HIS A 265 9.51 6.09 -9.74
N SER A 266 9.62 4.80 -10.01
CA SER A 266 9.35 4.23 -11.33
C SER A 266 7.89 4.40 -11.70
N THR A 267 7.61 5.15 -12.76
CA THR A 267 6.23 5.46 -13.18
C THR A 267 5.40 4.22 -13.53
N HIS A 268 6.04 3.18 -14.10
CA HIS A 268 5.34 1.97 -14.57
C HIS A 268 5.52 0.78 -13.63
N GLU A 269 6.63 0.69 -12.90
CA GLU A 269 6.84 -0.39 -11.92
C GLU A 269 6.25 -0.04 -10.55
N LEU A 270 6.01 1.25 -10.28
CA LEU A 270 5.41 1.77 -9.06
C LEU A 270 6.21 1.39 -7.80
N THR A 271 7.52 1.35 -7.98
CA THR A 271 8.55 1.08 -6.98
C THR A 271 9.41 2.31 -6.79
N VAL A 272 10.09 2.40 -5.65
CA VAL A 272 11.11 3.43 -5.39
C VAL A 272 12.43 2.98 -6.02
N GLU A 273 13.14 3.91 -6.65
CA GLU A 273 14.44 3.69 -7.28
C GLU A 273 15.56 3.90 -6.24
N VAL A 274 15.97 2.82 -5.58
CA VAL A 274 16.90 2.87 -4.43
C VAL A 274 18.30 3.36 -4.82
N GLU A 275 18.77 3.02 -6.03
CA GLU A 275 20.13 3.34 -6.48
C GLU A 275 20.41 4.85 -6.46
N GLY A 276 19.42 5.69 -6.77
CA GLY A 276 19.56 7.15 -6.75
C GLY A 276 19.76 7.73 -5.35
N CYS A 277 19.17 7.09 -4.32
CA CYS A 277 19.31 7.53 -2.93
C CYS A 277 20.74 7.32 -2.41
N ALA A 278 21.37 6.21 -2.81
CA ALA A 278 22.72 5.83 -2.38
C ALA A 278 23.83 6.80 -2.81
N GLU A 279 23.54 7.70 -3.76
CA GLU A 279 24.49 8.74 -4.17
C GLU A 279 24.75 9.79 -3.08
N CYS A 280 23.77 10.01 -2.19
CA CYS A 280 23.81 11.02 -1.13
C CYS A 280 23.58 10.46 0.28
N HIS A 281 22.91 9.31 0.39
CA HIS A 281 22.60 8.66 1.67
C HIS A 281 23.47 7.43 1.85
N ASP A 282 24.54 7.58 2.64
CA ASP A 282 25.49 6.51 2.95
C ASP A 282 24.78 5.32 3.63
N GLY A 283 25.08 4.10 3.17
CA GLY A 283 24.53 2.87 3.74
C GLY A 283 23.20 2.39 3.15
N VAL A 284 22.64 3.11 2.17
CA VAL A 284 21.44 2.68 1.43
C VAL A 284 21.84 1.71 0.30
N GLU A 285 21.41 0.45 0.39
CA GLU A 285 21.59 -0.55 -0.67
C GLU A 285 20.26 -1.17 -1.12
N THR A 286 19.27 -1.18 -0.23
CA THR A 286 17.96 -1.80 -0.39
C THR A 286 16.84 -0.83 -0.05
N LYS A 287 15.60 -1.21 -0.37
CA LYS A 287 14.42 -0.40 -0.03
C LYS A 287 14.24 -0.26 1.49
N GLU A 288 14.59 -1.31 2.21
CA GLU A 288 14.52 -1.38 3.66
C GLU A 288 15.46 -0.36 4.32
N ASP A 289 16.64 -0.14 3.72
CA ASP A 289 17.63 0.82 4.24
C ASP A 289 17.16 2.28 4.16
N LEU A 290 16.17 2.60 3.29
CA LEU A 290 15.60 3.95 3.21
C LEU A 290 15.02 4.43 4.54
N ARG A 291 14.58 3.50 5.40
CA ARG A 291 14.03 3.82 6.72
C ARG A 291 15.08 4.35 7.68
N ALA A 292 16.35 3.99 7.48
CA ALA A 292 17.47 4.46 8.28
C ALA A 292 17.98 5.85 7.85
N ILE A 293 17.41 6.42 6.77
CA ILE A 293 17.76 7.78 6.34
C ILE A 293 17.34 8.78 7.40
N ARG A 294 18.28 9.67 7.73
CA ARG A 294 18.12 10.74 8.70
C ARG A 294 18.04 12.08 8.00
N GLU A 295 17.14 12.94 8.47
CA GLU A 295 17.07 14.35 8.09
C GLU A 295 17.56 15.28 9.21
N ALA A 296 17.37 14.86 10.47
CA ALA A 296 17.78 15.59 11.67
C ALA A 296 18.49 14.67 12.67
N GLU A 297 19.25 15.27 13.58
CA GLU A 297 20.05 14.56 14.60
C GLU A 297 19.38 14.50 15.98
N ASP A 298 18.26 15.20 16.14
CA ASP A 298 17.49 15.24 17.39
C ASP A 298 16.77 13.90 17.67
N ASP A 299 16.45 13.68 18.93
CA ASP A 299 15.65 12.56 19.47
C ASP A 299 14.22 13.09 19.63
N PHE A 300 13.36 12.82 18.66
CA PHE A 300 12.03 13.41 18.61
C PHE A 300 11.03 12.61 19.44
N ASP A 301 11.16 11.28 19.46
CA ASP A 301 10.30 10.38 20.22
C ASP A 301 10.69 10.22 21.70
N GLY A 302 11.87 10.71 22.10
CA GLY A 302 12.34 10.79 23.47
C GLY A 302 12.88 9.48 24.04
N ASP A 303 13.21 8.49 23.21
CA ASP A 303 13.70 7.18 23.66
C ASP A 303 15.22 7.14 23.98
N GLY A 304 15.93 8.22 23.63
CA GLY A 304 17.37 8.38 23.83
C GLY A 304 18.26 7.98 22.65
N ASN A 305 17.69 7.57 21.52
CA ASN A 305 18.41 7.06 20.34
C ASN A 305 18.53 8.10 19.22
N VAL A 306 19.50 8.99 19.37
CA VAL A 306 19.89 9.97 18.32
C VAL A 306 20.60 9.38 17.10
N THR A 307 20.43 8.09 16.78
CA THR A 307 21.09 7.45 15.63
C THR A 307 20.14 6.79 14.64
N GLU A 308 18.85 6.71 14.95
CA GLU A 308 17.85 6.14 14.06
C GLU A 308 17.37 7.10 12.97
N GLY A 309 16.70 6.53 11.97
CA GLY A 309 16.04 7.28 10.90
C GLY A 309 14.67 7.80 11.34
N LEU A 310 14.15 8.80 10.61
CA LEU A 310 12.83 9.38 10.90
C LEU A 310 11.70 8.35 10.87
N ALA A 311 11.88 7.23 10.17
CA ALA A 311 10.89 6.17 10.13
C ALA A 311 10.69 5.49 11.49
N GLU A 312 11.77 5.34 12.27
CA GLU A 312 11.72 4.70 13.59
C GLU A 312 11.17 5.68 14.64
N GLU A 313 11.61 6.95 14.62
CA GLU A 313 11.02 8.06 15.40
C GLU A 313 9.48 8.12 15.26
N ILE A 314 9.01 8.11 14.00
CA ILE A 314 7.57 8.15 13.70
C ILE A 314 6.86 6.88 14.21
N ASP A 315 7.49 5.71 14.15
CA ASP A 315 6.88 4.46 14.59
C ASP A 315 6.72 4.41 16.12
N THR A 316 7.73 4.84 16.88
CA THR A 316 7.63 4.95 18.34
C THR A 316 6.56 5.95 18.76
N MET A 317 6.49 7.12 18.10
CA MET A 317 5.43 8.11 18.37
C MET A 317 4.04 7.59 18.01
N ARG A 318 3.90 6.78 16.95
CA ARG A 318 2.64 6.10 16.61
C ARG A 318 2.23 5.12 17.69
N ASP A 319 3.16 4.35 18.24
CA ASP A 319 2.89 3.39 19.32
C ASP A 319 2.47 4.10 20.61
N ALA A 320 3.14 5.22 20.94
CA ALA A 320 2.73 6.09 22.05
C ALA A 320 1.32 6.64 21.84
N LEU A 321 1.00 7.12 20.63
CA LEU A 321 -0.32 7.66 20.31
C LEU A 321 -1.40 6.58 20.36
N TYR A 322 -1.12 5.37 19.88
CA TYR A 322 -2.07 4.25 19.96
C TYR A 322 -2.37 3.90 21.42
N THR A 323 -1.34 3.84 22.26
CA THR A 323 -1.51 3.64 23.71
C THR A 323 -2.38 4.73 24.34
N ALA A 324 -2.17 5.99 23.97
CA ALA A 324 -2.96 7.12 24.44
C ALA A 324 -4.43 7.03 23.97
N LEU A 325 -4.68 6.62 22.73
CA LEU A 325 -6.04 6.38 22.21
C LEU A 325 -6.77 5.32 23.03
N GLN A 326 -6.09 4.24 23.40
CA GLN A 326 -6.66 3.16 24.21
C GLN A 326 -6.97 3.62 25.64
N ALA A 327 -6.04 4.33 26.28
CA ALA A 327 -6.24 4.94 27.58
C ALA A 327 -7.44 5.90 27.55
N TYR A 328 -7.49 6.83 26.58
CA TYR A 328 -8.58 7.79 26.45
C TYR A 328 -9.92 7.11 26.20
N GLY A 329 -9.95 6.10 25.31
CA GLY A 329 -11.14 5.30 25.04
C GLY A 329 -11.72 4.71 26.32
N THR A 330 -10.89 4.12 27.18
CA THR A 330 -11.34 3.48 28.42
C THR A 330 -11.62 4.46 29.57
N GLU A 331 -10.76 5.44 29.79
CA GLU A 331 -10.79 6.34 30.95
C GLU A 331 -11.79 7.50 30.78
N VAL A 332 -11.93 8.01 29.56
CA VAL A 332 -12.73 9.21 29.25
C VAL A 332 -14.00 8.84 28.49
N ALA A 333 -13.86 8.17 27.33
CA ALA A 333 -15.01 7.78 26.51
C ALA A 333 -15.78 6.57 27.08
N GLY A 334 -15.20 5.84 28.04
CA GLY A 334 -15.81 4.70 28.73
C GLY A 334 -15.93 3.43 27.88
N THR A 335 -15.30 3.36 26.71
CA THR A 335 -15.31 2.22 25.79
C THR A 335 -13.91 1.98 25.21
N GLY A 336 -13.37 0.78 25.38
CA GLY A 336 -12.07 0.41 24.80
C GLY A 336 -12.10 0.41 23.26
N ILE A 337 -10.97 0.75 22.65
CA ILE A 337 -10.82 0.92 21.20
C ILE A 337 -9.65 0.09 20.68
N VAL A 338 -9.83 -0.55 19.52
CA VAL A 338 -8.75 -1.22 18.79
C VAL A 338 -8.78 -0.84 17.31
N TYR A 339 -7.59 -0.77 16.68
CA TYR A 339 -7.42 -0.44 15.27
C TYR A 339 -7.01 -1.66 14.43
N ASN A 340 -7.82 -2.01 13.44
CA ASN A 340 -7.55 -3.04 12.46
C ASN A 340 -7.31 -2.42 11.06
N PRO A 341 -6.07 -2.36 10.56
CA PRO A 341 -5.77 -1.74 9.26
C PRO A 341 -6.36 -2.48 8.05
N GLN A 342 -6.77 -3.75 8.22
CA GLN A 342 -7.25 -4.63 7.15
C GLN A 342 -8.77 -4.68 7.04
N ARG A 343 -9.51 -4.11 8.00
CA ARG A 343 -10.96 -4.26 8.08
C ARG A 343 -11.65 -2.92 8.33
N HIS A 344 -12.38 -2.42 7.34
CA HIS A 344 -13.29 -1.28 7.50
C HIS A 344 -14.38 -1.58 8.57
N PRO A 345 -14.73 -0.64 9.47
CA PRO A 345 -14.35 0.78 9.54
C PRO A 345 -13.07 1.10 10.33
N TYR A 346 -12.14 0.14 10.41
CA TYR A 346 -10.82 0.21 11.05
C TYR A 346 -10.83 0.27 12.57
N PHE A 347 -11.68 1.07 13.18
CA PHE A 347 -11.80 1.13 14.64
C PHE A 347 -12.98 0.31 15.15
N PHE A 348 -12.71 -0.55 16.11
CA PHE A 348 -13.69 -1.47 16.73
C PHE A 348 -13.70 -1.29 18.24
N ILE A 349 -14.81 -1.68 18.86
CA ILE A 349 -14.90 -1.81 20.31
C ILE A 349 -13.98 -2.96 20.72
N ASP A 350 -13.06 -2.69 21.64
CA ASP A 350 -12.28 -3.72 22.33
C ASP A 350 -13.22 -4.48 23.29
N ALA A 351 -13.73 -5.61 22.84
CA ALA A 351 -14.82 -6.28 23.54
C ALA A 351 -14.36 -6.97 24.83
N ASN A 352 -13.07 -7.33 24.91
CA ASN A 352 -12.52 -8.08 26.04
C ASN A 352 -11.54 -7.26 26.91
N GLY A 353 -11.18 -6.05 26.47
CA GLY A 353 -10.33 -5.11 27.20
C GLY A 353 -8.84 -5.49 27.17
N ASN A 354 -8.37 -6.20 26.14
CA ASN A 354 -6.97 -6.62 26.00
C ASN A 354 -6.10 -5.62 25.22
N GLY A 355 -6.69 -4.62 24.57
CA GLY A 355 -5.99 -3.67 23.71
C GLY A 355 -5.46 -4.25 22.40
N GLU A 356 -5.85 -5.46 22.01
CA GLU A 356 -5.38 -6.15 20.81
C GLU A 356 -6.57 -6.48 19.90
N VAL A 357 -6.37 -6.32 18.58
CA VAL A 357 -7.40 -6.73 17.62
C VAL A 357 -7.57 -8.24 17.62
N ASP A 358 -8.78 -8.72 17.87
CA ASP A 358 -9.09 -10.14 17.79
C ASP A 358 -10.45 -10.45 17.15
N ALA A 359 -10.78 -11.74 17.10
CA ALA A 359 -11.99 -12.23 16.45
C ALA A 359 -13.30 -11.83 17.18
N GLY A 360 -13.21 -11.43 18.45
CA GLY A 360 -14.32 -10.95 19.27
C GLY A 360 -14.74 -9.51 18.94
N ASP A 361 -13.84 -8.69 18.38
CA ASP A 361 -14.06 -7.27 18.11
C ASP A 361 -14.90 -7.04 16.86
N THR A 362 -16.17 -7.42 16.94
CA THR A 362 -17.08 -7.43 15.78
C THR A 362 -17.80 -6.11 15.57
N GLU A 363 -17.99 -5.33 16.64
CA GLU A 363 -18.76 -4.09 16.61
C GLU A 363 -17.87 -2.88 16.32
N ARG A 364 -18.31 -2.01 15.40
CA ARG A 364 -17.61 -0.75 15.10
C ARG A 364 -17.52 0.12 16.35
N PHE A 365 -16.43 0.85 16.50
CA PHE A 365 -16.31 1.82 17.57
C PHE A 365 -17.32 2.97 17.40
N ASN A 366 -18.00 3.35 18.49
CA ASN A 366 -19.11 4.30 18.48
C ASN A 366 -19.10 5.30 19.65
N ALA A 367 -18.10 5.25 20.53
CA ALA A 367 -17.96 6.18 21.66
C ALA A 367 -17.02 7.34 21.29
N TRP A 368 -17.26 8.00 20.16
CA TRP A 368 -16.40 9.07 19.65
C TRP A 368 -16.64 10.37 20.42
N THR A 369 -15.56 10.97 20.91
CA THR A 369 -15.48 12.38 21.29
C THR A 369 -14.75 13.16 20.19
N PRO A 370 -14.89 14.49 20.08
CA PRO A 370 -14.08 15.28 19.17
C PRO A 370 -12.57 15.08 19.34
N ARG A 371 -12.06 15.05 20.58
CA ARG A 371 -10.63 14.84 20.87
C ARG A 371 -10.15 13.48 20.37
N LEU A 372 -10.89 12.42 20.68
CA LEU A 372 -10.56 11.08 20.23
C LEU A 372 -10.63 10.95 18.70
N LEU A 373 -11.57 11.63 18.05
CA LEU A 373 -11.70 11.62 16.59
C LEU A 373 -10.50 12.28 15.90
N ARG A 374 -10.04 13.44 16.39
CA ARG A 374 -8.81 14.10 15.89
C ARG A 374 -7.59 13.20 16.04
N ALA A 375 -7.43 12.60 17.22
CA ALA A 375 -6.30 11.73 17.50
C ALA A 375 -6.32 10.44 16.66
N ALA A 376 -7.48 9.79 16.53
CA ALA A 376 -7.64 8.61 15.69
C ALA A 376 -7.44 8.93 14.20
N TYR A 377 -7.85 10.12 13.75
CA TYR A 377 -7.60 10.61 12.40
C TYR A 377 -6.10 10.72 12.12
N ASN A 378 -5.35 11.40 12.99
CA ASN A 378 -3.90 11.57 12.84
C ASN A 378 -3.14 10.25 12.97
N TYR A 379 -3.56 9.37 13.88
CA TYR A 379 -3.01 8.02 13.96
C TYR A 379 -3.18 7.29 12.63
N GLN A 380 -4.40 7.23 12.08
CA GLN A 380 -4.61 6.60 10.79
C GLN A 380 -3.83 7.31 9.69
N TYR A 381 -3.87 8.65 9.62
CA TYR A 381 -3.17 9.45 8.61
C TYR A 381 -1.71 9.04 8.50
N SER A 382 -1.00 9.00 9.64
CA SER A 382 0.39 8.61 9.68
C SER A 382 0.59 7.20 9.09
N THR A 383 -0.30 6.24 9.35
CA THR A 383 -0.16 4.86 8.83
C THR A 383 -0.55 4.67 7.35
N LYS A 384 -1.24 5.64 6.73
CA LYS A 384 -1.78 5.50 5.36
C LYS A 384 -0.87 6.00 4.26
N ASP A 385 0.26 6.61 4.62
CA ASP A 385 1.37 6.88 3.72
C ASP A 385 2.63 6.10 4.18
N PRO A 386 2.93 4.94 3.55
CA PRO A 386 4.10 4.16 3.91
C PRO A 386 5.44 4.88 3.72
N GLY A 387 5.48 5.93 2.90
CA GLY A 387 6.67 6.75 2.65
C GLY A 387 6.69 8.05 3.44
N ALA A 388 5.79 8.23 4.41
CA ALA A 388 5.63 9.46 5.18
C ALA A 388 6.94 10.04 5.75
N TYR A 389 7.83 9.16 6.21
CA TYR A 389 9.15 9.51 6.75
C TYR A 389 10.10 10.15 5.73
N THR A 390 9.87 9.91 4.42
CA THR A 390 10.62 10.53 3.33
C THR A 390 9.85 11.67 2.67
N HIS A 391 8.52 11.56 2.57
CA HIS A 391 7.72 12.59 1.90
C HIS A 391 7.66 13.90 2.69
N ASN A 392 7.55 13.84 4.03
CA ASN A 392 7.58 15.00 4.91
C ASN A 392 7.67 14.54 6.39
N GLY A 393 8.76 13.86 6.77
CA GLY A 393 8.84 13.17 8.06
C GLY A 393 8.71 14.11 9.27
N LEU A 394 9.35 15.30 9.20
CA LEU A 394 9.26 16.29 10.28
C LEU A 394 7.84 16.86 10.45
N TYR A 395 7.08 17.07 9.37
CA TYR A 395 5.66 17.43 9.47
C TYR A 395 4.86 16.36 10.21
N ILE A 396 5.10 15.08 9.90
CA ILE A 396 4.41 13.97 10.57
C ILE A 396 4.76 13.91 12.05
N ILE A 397 6.01 14.16 12.43
CA ILE A 397 6.43 14.25 13.83
C ILE A 397 5.71 15.41 14.53
N GLN A 398 5.60 16.60 13.91
CA GLN A 398 4.82 17.72 14.48
C GLN A 398 3.35 17.33 14.71
N VAL A 399 2.73 16.68 13.73
CA VAL A 399 1.34 16.19 13.84
C VAL A 399 1.18 15.20 14.99
N LEU A 400 2.09 14.22 15.11
CA LEU A 400 2.03 13.20 16.17
C LEU A 400 2.29 13.82 17.54
N TYR A 401 3.30 14.68 17.67
CA TYR A 401 3.64 15.39 18.91
C TYR A 401 2.45 16.19 19.43
N ASP A 402 1.86 17.03 18.58
CA ASP A 402 0.74 17.88 18.99
C ASP A 402 -0.52 17.07 19.30
N THR A 403 -0.69 15.91 18.66
CA THR A 403 -1.79 14.99 18.97
C THR A 403 -1.59 14.34 20.35
N LEU A 404 -0.35 13.97 20.70
CA LEU A 404 0.00 13.43 22.01
C LEU A 404 -0.23 14.48 23.12
N GLU A 405 0.14 15.74 22.87
CA GLU A 405 -0.16 16.86 23.78
C GLU A 405 -1.67 17.11 23.91
N ASP A 406 -2.45 17.06 22.82
CA ASP A 406 -3.90 17.26 22.86
C ASP A 406 -4.60 16.16 23.66
N ILE A 407 -4.31 14.88 23.38
CA ILE A 407 -4.92 13.76 24.10
C ILE A 407 -4.40 13.66 25.55
N GLY A 408 -3.15 14.07 25.79
CA GLY A 408 -2.50 14.10 27.10
C GLY A 408 -3.10 15.07 28.11
N GLN A 409 -4.03 15.94 27.69
CA GLN A 409 -4.79 16.79 28.61
C GLN A 409 -5.72 15.99 29.53
N GLU A 410 -6.21 14.83 29.07
CA GLU A 410 -7.20 14.01 29.78
C GLU A 410 -6.67 12.64 30.21
N VAL A 411 -5.59 12.16 29.59
CA VAL A 411 -4.92 10.90 29.97
C VAL A 411 -3.42 11.10 30.13
N THR A 412 -2.77 10.20 30.85
CA THR A 412 -1.32 10.31 31.05
C THR A 412 -0.59 9.86 29.79
N VAL A 413 0.18 10.77 29.20
CA VAL A 413 1.10 10.52 28.09
C VAL A 413 2.48 11.03 28.51
N ASP A 414 3.52 10.24 28.30
CA ASP A 414 4.90 10.65 28.59
C ASP A 414 5.49 11.35 27.37
N THR A 415 5.52 12.68 27.40
CA THR A 415 6.15 13.53 26.39
C THR A 415 7.38 14.28 26.92
N GLU A 416 7.85 13.96 28.15
CA GLU A 416 8.85 14.79 28.86
C GLU A 416 10.18 14.92 28.10
N ASN A 417 10.57 13.88 27.37
CA ASN A 417 11.81 13.85 26.57
C ASN A 417 11.58 14.02 25.06
N MET A 418 10.32 14.07 24.60
CA MET A 418 10.02 14.24 23.18
C MET A 418 10.36 15.66 22.74
N VAL A 419 10.86 15.78 21.51
CA VAL A 419 11.17 17.07 20.89
C VAL A 419 10.22 17.31 19.73
N ARG A 420 9.63 18.52 19.69
CA ARG A 420 8.88 18.99 18.53
C ARG A 420 9.80 19.71 17.54
N PRO A 421 9.88 19.29 16.27
CA PRO A 421 10.62 19.98 15.21
C PRO A 421 10.15 21.42 14.94
#